data_AF-A0A8H9IE08-F1
#
_entry.id   AF-A0A8H9IE08-F1
#
_cell.length_a   1.000
_cell.length_b   1.000
_cell.length_c   1.000
_cell.angle_alpha   90.00
_cell.angle_beta   90.00
_cell.angle_gamma   90.00
#
_symmetry.space_group_name_H-M   'P 1'
#
loop_
_entity.id
_entity.type
_entity.pdbx_description
1 polymer ?
#
loop_
_entity_poly.entity_id
_entity_poly.type
_entity_poly.pdbx_seq_one_letter_code
_entity_poly.pdbx_strand_id
1 'polypeptide(L)'
;MAKKQLSSYSKWTNVFLLCVLLGGCGSDSSNGDDSTSEQTTNSALTVDAGDAQTVTSGDTVTLTASISDDDTSYGVSWVQLSGTDVTLTDSASASTSFIAPVVSSAETLQFQVSVDDGSNDAVTDTVSVTVSADEANDDATNDSVWIINTTNEVSSRILDSSTGVGVLVNVQSVEGETIDTVDYTLVTSQGIPKYDVTVTQDIIDAINERPKASSDLVTGQTTASVGDIVEFGEDVGYISSGQNCDTNAGYGYWPPGPACPTEDEREVYFPKAPQATTEECENGLGKVGLFVNGSSVYNWGDGMSYNNDGSWQNLAPVAEQYDVDICGGHSANGDYHHHFYTRCLADLVGDSGDQHSPIYGYAADGYPIYGPWQSNGQLAVSAWQVRDYSSSSATGCADNARSCTLVDQYDISLGTETATQGPEFDDVVETLSGNQLVAENGYYFEDYFWNSELTAQGGAYLDQYNGHTDSTRGYHYHITIVQENDAYVPAFPYIIGTRFAGQLQDNAVASCSTGAVLGPPPGG
;
A
#
# COMPACT_ATOMS: atom_id res chain seq x y z
N MET A 1 -16.99 -3.98 58.86
CA MET A 1 -16.58 -3.04 59.92
C MET A 1 -16.00 -1.82 59.19
N ALA A 2 -16.77 -0.72 59.03
CA ALA A 2 -16.82 0.46 59.91
C ALA A 2 -15.47 1.22 59.88
N LYS A 3 -15.31 2.52 59.56
CA LYS A 3 -16.10 3.78 59.52
C LYS A 3 -15.23 4.77 58.70
N LYS A 4 -15.68 5.60 57.74
CA LYS A 4 -16.44 6.87 57.79
C LYS A 4 -15.96 7.92 58.80
N GLN A 5 -15.64 9.13 58.32
CA GLN A 5 -15.91 10.50 58.83
C GLN A 5 -14.71 11.44 58.55
N LEU A 6 -14.77 12.75 58.28
CA LEU A 6 -15.74 13.81 57.93
C LEU A 6 -15.26 15.12 58.60
N SER A 7 -15.25 16.23 57.83
CA SER A 7 -15.46 17.64 58.28
C SER A 7 -14.30 18.33 59.04
N SER A 8 -14.16 19.65 59.12
CA SER A 8 -15.07 20.78 58.87
C SER A 8 -14.32 22.14 58.86
N TYR A 9 -14.86 23.10 58.10
CA TYR A 9 -14.95 24.56 58.27
C TYR A 9 -14.32 25.26 59.50
N SER A 10 -13.76 26.49 59.30
CA SER A 10 -14.45 27.75 59.65
C SER A 10 -13.57 29.01 59.54
N LYS A 11 -14.22 30.08 59.06
CA LYS A 11 -13.91 31.53 59.00
C LYS A 11 -13.35 32.12 60.29
N TRP A 12 -12.74 33.31 60.20
CA TRP A 12 -12.84 34.41 61.20
C TRP A 12 -12.76 35.80 60.53
N THR A 13 -13.58 36.71 61.05
CA THR A 13 -13.76 38.14 60.72
C THR A 13 -13.29 38.97 61.92
N ASN A 14 -12.93 40.26 61.74
CA ASN A 14 -13.25 41.45 62.59
C ASN A 14 -12.23 42.60 62.39
N VAL A 15 -12.58 43.83 61.98
CA VAL A 15 -13.28 45.01 62.61
C VAL A 15 -12.31 46.03 63.26
N PHE A 16 -12.48 47.34 62.92
CA PHE A 16 -12.52 48.60 63.74
C PHE A 16 -11.85 49.79 62.98
N LEU A 17 -12.55 50.85 62.52
CA LEU A 17 -13.25 51.99 63.17
C LEU A 17 -12.32 53.18 63.56
N LEU A 18 -12.57 54.39 63.03
CA LEU A 18 -13.01 55.62 63.75
C LEU A 18 -12.50 56.96 63.14
N CYS A 19 -13.43 57.92 63.13
CA CYS A 19 -13.47 59.31 62.64
C CYS A 19 -12.39 60.31 63.12
N VAL A 20 -12.28 61.47 62.45
CA VAL A 20 -12.58 62.83 63.00
C VAL A 20 -12.71 63.87 61.84
N LEU A 21 -13.73 64.73 61.95
CA LEU A 21 -14.02 65.93 61.15
C LEU A 21 -13.19 67.14 61.61
N LEU A 22 -12.86 68.07 60.71
CA LEU A 22 -12.86 69.53 60.93
C LEU A 22 -12.63 70.28 59.60
N GLY A 23 -13.44 71.32 59.37
CA GLY A 23 -13.44 72.14 58.16
C GLY A 23 -12.48 73.33 58.18
N GLY A 24 -12.20 73.85 56.99
CA GLY A 24 -11.49 75.09 56.73
C GLY A 24 -11.93 75.66 55.38
N CYS A 25 -12.15 76.97 55.37
CA CYS A 25 -12.84 77.77 54.35
C CYS A 25 -11.85 78.54 53.46
N GLY A 26 -12.24 78.86 52.21
CA GLY A 26 -11.60 79.87 51.34
C GLY A 26 -11.45 79.38 49.89
N SER A 27 -12.29 79.81 48.94
CA SER A 27 -12.35 81.09 48.20
C SER A 27 -11.71 80.96 46.80
N ASP A 28 -12.59 81.18 45.81
CA ASP A 28 -12.39 81.72 44.46
C ASP A 28 -11.43 81.04 43.46
N SER A 29 -12.00 80.48 42.38
CA SER A 29 -11.99 81.08 41.02
C SER A 29 -11.98 80.04 39.89
N SER A 30 -12.68 80.41 38.82
CA SER A 30 -12.58 79.96 37.42
C SER A 30 -13.03 78.55 37.01
N ASN A 31 -14.15 78.57 36.28
CA ASN A 31 -14.57 77.67 35.21
C ASN A 31 -13.49 76.74 34.63
N GLY A 32 -13.77 75.46 34.72
CA GLY A 32 -13.40 74.43 33.75
C GLY A 32 -14.44 73.32 33.91
N ASP A 33 -15.30 73.17 32.91
CA ASP A 33 -16.17 72.01 32.77
C ASP A 33 -15.24 70.80 32.59
N ASP A 34 -14.92 70.12 33.69
CA ASP A 34 -14.16 68.88 33.68
C ASP A 34 -15.11 67.76 33.28
N SER A 35 -15.40 67.69 31.98
CA SER A 35 -15.80 66.45 31.37
C SER A 35 -14.56 65.54 31.38
N THR A 36 -14.34 64.88 32.52
CA THR A 36 -13.49 63.70 32.64
C THR A 36 -13.98 62.70 31.59
N SER A 37 -13.31 62.63 30.44
CA SER A 37 -13.34 61.41 29.65
C SER A 37 -12.78 60.34 30.57
N GLU A 38 -13.59 59.34 30.91
CA GLU A 38 -13.07 58.09 31.44
C GLU A 38 -12.06 57.59 30.41
N GLN A 39 -10.78 57.83 30.69
CA GLN A 39 -9.69 57.27 29.92
C GLN A 39 -9.71 55.78 30.28
N THR A 40 -10.39 54.98 29.46
CA THR A 40 -10.26 53.52 29.47
C THR A 40 -8.81 53.23 29.10
N THR A 41 -7.95 53.10 30.11
CA THR A 41 -6.60 52.55 29.90
C THR A 41 -6.78 51.13 29.41
N ASN A 42 -6.36 50.84 28.19
CA ASN A 42 -6.34 49.49 27.68
C ASN A 42 -5.53 48.61 28.63
N SER A 43 -6.08 47.47 29.03
CA SER A 43 -5.33 46.54 29.86
C SER A 43 -4.24 45.89 29.00
N ALA A 44 -3.14 45.46 29.62
CA ALA A 44 -2.10 44.76 28.86
C ALA A 44 -2.65 43.40 28.43
N LEU A 45 -2.64 43.14 27.11
CA LEU A 45 -3.05 41.86 26.54
C LEU A 45 -2.13 40.73 27.04
N THR A 46 -2.68 39.52 27.14
CA THR A 46 -1.88 38.32 27.45
C THR A 46 -2.17 37.24 26.42
N VAL A 47 -1.12 36.57 25.97
CA VAL A 47 -1.20 35.41 25.07
C VAL A 47 -0.45 34.24 25.68
N ASP A 48 -1.03 33.05 25.52
CA ASP A 48 -0.44 31.75 25.84
C ASP A 48 -0.46 30.89 24.57
N ALA A 49 0.71 30.45 24.10
CA ALA A 49 0.89 29.67 22.87
C ALA A 49 0.45 28.20 23.01
N GLY A 50 0.07 27.78 24.22
CA GLY A 50 -0.31 26.42 24.57
C GLY A 50 0.84 25.57 25.10
N ASP A 51 0.50 24.40 25.63
CA ASP A 51 1.48 23.44 26.14
C ASP A 51 2.36 22.87 25.02
N ALA A 52 3.59 22.50 25.37
CA ALA A 52 4.49 21.78 24.48
C ALA A 52 3.88 20.45 24.04
N GLN A 53 4.07 20.09 22.77
CA GLN A 53 3.50 18.89 22.15
C GLN A 53 4.58 17.88 21.80
N THR A 54 4.25 16.60 21.86
CA THR A 54 5.06 15.51 21.34
C THR A 54 4.23 14.71 20.36
N VAL A 55 4.73 14.57 19.13
CA VAL A 55 4.01 13.98 18.00
C VAL A 55 4.97 13.12 17.18
N THR A 56 4.43 12.24 16.35
CA THR A 56 5.23 11.42 15.44
C THR A 56 5.33 12.09 14.06
N SER A 57 6.36 11.74 13.31
CA SER A 57 6.51 12.12 11.90
C SER A 57 5.20 11.91 11.12
N GLY A 58 4.75 12.91 10.35
CA GLY A 58 3.52 12.84 9.56
C GLY A 58 2.22 13.17 10.30
N ASP A 59 2.23 13.32 11.63
CA ASP A 59 1.04 13.70 12.40
C ASP A 59 0.53 15.10 12.03
N THR A 60 -0.79 15.30 12.04
CA THR A 60 -1.36 16.64 11.97
C THR A 60 -1.28 17.30 13.35
N VAL A 61 -0.51 18.38 13.44
CA VAL A 61 -0.30 19.18 14.66
C VAL A 61 -1.19 20.41 14.63
N THR A 62 -1.86 20.71 15.74
CA THR A 62 -2.66 21.94 15.89
C THR A 62 -2.04 22.84 16.96
N LEU A 63 -1.74 24.09 16.60
CA LEU A 63 -1.29 25.14 17.51
C LEU A 63 -2.47 26.04 17.86
N THR A 64 -2.74 26.25 19.16
CA THR A 64 -3.87 27.07 19.63
C THR A 64 -3.38 28.08 20.66
N ALA A 65 -3.53 29.38 20.34
CA ALA A 65 -3.22 30.46 21.25
C ALA A 65 -4.46 30.85 22.08
N SER A 66 -4.29 30.96 23.40
CA SER A 66 -5.28 31.53 24.30
C SER A 66 -4.99 33.01 24.53
N ILE A 67 -5.89 33.87 24.06
CA ILE A 67 -5.73 35.33 24.09
C ILE A 67 -6.74 35.92 25.07
N SER A 68 -6.26 36.77 25.98
CA SER A 68 -7.10 37.53 26.90
C SER A 68 -6.79 39.01 26.75
N ASP A 69 -7.81 39.77 26.37
CA ASP A 69 -7.74 41.19 26.07
C ASP A 69 -9.09 41.85 26.42
N ASP A 70 -9.08 43.11 26.86
CA ASP A 70 -10.30 43.92 27.03
C ASP A 70 -10.76 44.60 25.73
N ASP A 71 -9.93 44.57 24.68
CA ASP A 71 -10.28 44.98 23.33
C ASP A 71 -11.03 43.91 22.53
N THR A 72 -11.84 44.37 21.57
CA THR A 72 -12.65 43.51 20.68
C THR A 72 -11.96 43.17 19.35
N SER A 73 -10.76 43.68 19.11
CA SER A 73 -10.02 43.51 17.86
C SER A 73 -8.52 43.46 18.11
N TYR A 74 -7.88 42.38 17.69
CA TYR A 74 -6.44 42.18 17.74
C TYR A 74 -5.99 41.36 16.52
N GLY A 75 -4.74 41.55 16.10
CA GLY A 75 -4.09 40.74 15.07
C GLY A 75 -3.32 39.58 15.70
N VAL A 76 -3.28 38.44 15.02
CA VAL A 76 -2.49 37.26 15.41
C VAL A 76 -1.51 36.93 14.29
N SER A 77 -0.30 36.53 14.63
CA SER A 77 0.68 36.02 13.67
C SER A 77 1.53 34.91 14.28
N TRP A 78 1.61 33.78 13.59
CA TRP A 78 2.49 32.66 13.89
C TRP A 78 3.72 32.67 12.99
N VAL A 79 4.90 32.47 13.59
CA VAL A 79 6.17 32.32 12.88
C VAL A 79 6.93 31.13 13.45
N GLN A 80 7.43 30.28 12.56
CA GLN A 80 8.37 29.23 12.94
C GLN A 80 9.76 29.83 13.17
N LEU A 81 10.36 29.54 14.32
CA LEU A 81 11.67 30.06 14.72
C LEU A 81 12.81 29.08 14.41
N SER A 82 12.55 27.77 14.48
CA SER A 82 13.57 26.74 14.27
C SER A 82 12.99 25.38 13.91
N GLY A 83 13.88 24.51 13.46
CA GLY A 83 13.60 23.15 13.02
C GLY A 83 13.27 23.07 11.52
N THR A 84 12.95 21.88 11.03
CA THR A 84 12.51 21.66 9.65
C THR A 84 11.28 22.52 9.32
N ASP A 85 11.36 23.28 8.23
CA ASP A 85 10.31 24.23 7.82
C ASP A 85 8.98 23.51 7.52
N VAL A 86 7.89 24.01 8.09
CA VAL A 86 6.52 23.50 7.85
C VAL A 86 5.61 24.60 7.31
N THR A 87 4.58 24.19 6.58
CA THR A 87 3.54 25.12 6.09
C THR A 87 2.36 25.13 7.05
N LEU A 88 2.10 26.29 7.67
CA LEU A 88 0.90 26.51 8.50
C LEU A 88 -0.32 26.74 7.59
N THR A 89 -1.47 26.14 7.93
CA THR A 89 -2.73 26.28 7.18
C THR A 89 -3.25 27.72 7.17
N ASP A 90 -3.13 28.43 8.28
CA ASP A 90 -3.40 29.87 8.40
C ASP A 90 -2.55 30.48 9.52
N SER A 91 -1.47 31.19 9.19
CA SER A 91 -0.58 31.79 10.18
C SER A 91 -1.15 33.03 10.86
N ALA A 92 -2.30 33.55 10.42
CA ALA A 92 -2.95 34.72 11.01
C ALA A 92 -4.13 34.38 11.94
N SER A 93 -4.34 33.08 12.21
CA SER A 93 -5.42 32.58 13.08
C SER A 93 -4.91 32.23 14.48
N ALA A 94 -5.77 32.39 15.50
CA ALA A 94 -5.51 31.93 16.86
C ALA A 94 -5.42 30.39 16.95
N SER A 95 -6.00 29.66 15.99
CA SER A 95 -5.87 28.21 15.84
C SER A 95 -5.40 27.89 14.43
N THR A 96 -4.25 27.25 14.31
CA THR A 96 -3.63 26.87 13.03
C THR A 96 -3.09 25.45 13.09
N SER A 97 -2.82 24.84 11.94
CA SER A 97 -2.30 23.48 11.88
C SER A 97 -1.20 23.31 10.83
N PHE A 98 -0.39 22.27 11.00
CA PHE A 98 0.59 21.82 10.02
C PHE A 98 0.76 20.30 10.11
N ILE A 99 1.43 19.72 9.11
CA ILE A 99 1.83 18.31 9.13
C ILE A 99 3.27 18.22 9.66
N ALA A 100 3.50 17.41 10.69
CA ALA A 100 4.81 17.21 11.27
C ALA A 100 5.79 16.64 10.20
N PRO A 101 7.00 17.21 10.06
CA PRO A 101 7.98 16.77 9.08
C PRO A 101 8.46 15.35 9.41
N VAL A 102 8.92 14.63 8.39
CA VAL A 102 9.53 13.31 8.57
C VAL A 102 10.96 13.47 9.06
N VAL A 103 11.29 12.86 10.21
CA VAL A 103 12.61 12.96 10.83
C VAL A 103 13.20 11.58 11.11
N SER A 104 14.51 11.41 10.88
CA SER A 104 15.24 10.16 11.17
C SER A 104 15.76 10.05 12.61
N SER A 105 15.61 11.12 13.38
CA SER A 105 15.84 11.17 14.83
C SER A 105 15.01 12.32 15.38
N ALA A 106 14.61 12.24 16.66
CA ALA A 106 13.71 13.23 17.24
C ALA A 106 14.22 14.68 17.05
N GLU A 107 13.36 15.52 16.49
CA GLU A 107 13.61 16.94 16.22
C GLU A 107 12.65 17.81 17.04
N THR A 108 13.01 19.05 17.36
CA THR A 108 12.08 20.00 17.98
C THR A 108 11.88 21.21 17.08
N LEU A 109 10.62 21.43 16.68
CA LEU A 109 10.17 22.65 16.02
C LEU A 109 9.75 23.67 17.08
N GLN A 110 10.08 24.94 16.86
CA GLN A 110 9.67 26.03 17.75
C GLN A 110 8.85 27.06 16.98
N PHE A 111 7.70 27.44 17.53
CA PHE A 111 6.81 28.44 16.96
C PHE A 111 6.62 29.58 17.95
N GLN A 112 6.47 30.80 17.42
CA GLN A 112 6.11 31.98 18.18
C GLN A 112 4.78 32.54 17.68
N VAL A 113 3.86 32.79 18.59
CA VAL A 113 2.68 33.62 18.34
C VAL A 113 2.97 35.06 18.76
N SER A 114 2.53 36.02 17.96
CA SER A 114 2.53 37.45 18.27
C SER A 114 1.11 37.97 18.17
N VAL A 115 0.67 38.71 19.19
CA VAL A 115 -0.65 39.35 19.24
C VAL A 115 -0.48 40.85 19.45
N ASP A 116 -1.17 41.64 18.63
CA ASP A 116 -1.11 43.11 18.63
C ASP A 116 -2.53 43.69 18.56
N ASP A 117 -2.89 44.48 19.56
CA ASP A 117 -4.19 45.17 19.69
C ASP A 117 -4.17 46.60 19.08
N GLY A 118 -3.00 47.05 18.61
CA GLY A 118 -2.77 48.39 18.05
C GLY A 118 -2.72 49.52 19.08
N SER A 119 -2.87 49.21 20.37
CA SER A 119 -2.96 50.14 21.49
C SER A 119 -1.80 49.98 22.48
N ASN A 120 -1.33 48.75 22.65
CA ASN A 120 -0.19 48.34 23.48
C ASN A 120 0.96 47.79 22.62
N ASP A 121 2.12 47.53 23.25
CA ASP A 121 3.18 46.77 22.60
C ASP A 121 2.70 45.32 22.35
N ALA A 122 3.01 44.77 21.18
CA ALA A 122 2.67 43.39 20.85
C ALA A 122 3.27 42.40 21.85
N VAL A 123 2.48 41.41 22.27
CA VAL A 123 2.90 40.36 23.20
C VAL A 123 3.11 39.06 22.44
N THR A 124 4.17 38.35 22.80
CA THR A 124 4.54 37.10 22.17
C THR A 124 4.61 35.96 23.17
N ASP A 125 4.38 34.75 22.69
CA ASP A 125 4.66 33.53 23.42
C ASP A 125 5.13 32.42 22.46
N THR A 126 5.79 31.39 22.99
CA THR A 126 6.39 30.32 22.19
C THR A 126 5.91 28.95 22.62
N VAL A 127 5.69 28.06 21.65
CA VAL A 127 5.38 26.65 21.86
C VAL A 127 6.39 25.78 21.12
N SER A 128 6.75 24.66 21.75
CA SER A 128 7.64 23.66 21.17
C SER A 128 6.85 22.42 20.77
N VAL A 129 7.17 21.87 19.60
CA VAL A 129 6.64 20.60 19.11
C VAL A 129 7.83 19.67 18.90
N THR A 130 7.95 18.66 19.75
CA THR A 130 8.95 17.60 19.58
C THR A 130 8.37 16.54 18.65
N VAL A 131 8.97 16.40 17.48
CA VAL A 131 8.62 15.39 16.48
C VAL A 131 9.57 14.21 16.69
N SER A 132 9.04 13.08 17.16
CA SER A 132 9.80 11.83 17.16
C SER A 132 9.88 11.28 15.75
N ALA A 133 10.99 10.58 15.46
CA ALA A 133 10.99 9.66 14.33
C ALA A 133 9.82 8.69 14.49
N ASP A 134 9.28 8.22 13.38
CA ASP A 134 8.30 7.13 13.44
C ASP A 134 9.03 5.87 13.91
N GLU A 135 9.08 5.66 15.23
CA GLU A 135 9.65 4.47 15.87
C GLU A 135 8.65 3.31 15.83
N ALA A 136 8.02 3.09 14.66
CA ALA A 136 7.82 1.73 14.22
C ALA A 136 9.17 1.30 13.65
N ASN A 137 9.81 0.29 14.23
CA ASN A 137 11.05 -0.34 13.74
C ASN A 137 12.39 0.02 14.45
N ASP A 138 12.49 -0.27 15.76
CA ASP A 138 13.80 -0.50 16.43
C ASP A 138 13.68 -1.50 17.60
N ASP A 139 13.19 -2.72 17.33
CA ASP A 139 13.58 -3.91 18.09
C ASP A 139 14.09 -4.98 17.12
N ALA A 140 15.42 -5.16 17.11
CA ALA A 140 16.10 -6.25 16.44
C ALA A 140 15.67 -7.60 17.03
N THR A 141 14.49 -8.08 16.60
CA THR A 141 14.12 -9.47 16.24
C THR A 141 12.62 -9.61 15.89
N ASN A 142 11.80 -8.55 15.82
CA ASN A 142 10.36 -8.73 15.50
C ASN A 142 9.67 -7.54 14.79
N ASP A 143 10.43 -6.80 13.99
CA ASP A 143 10.04 -5.48 13.46
C ASP A 143 10.26 -5.42 11.93
N SER A 144 10.68 -6.54 11.34
CA SER A 144 10.75 -6.75 9.91
C SER A 144 9.35 -7.01 9.34
N VAL A 145 8.99 -6.32 8.24
CA VAL A 145 7.79 -6.67 7.45
C VAL A 145 7.88 -8.07 6.85
N TRP A 146 9.09 -8.63 6.76
CA TRP A 146 9.34 -9.99 6.28
C TRP A 146 8.95 -11.04 7.31
N ILE A 147 8.30 -12.10 6.85
CA ILE A 147 7.94 -13.27 7.65
C ILE A 147 9.18 -14.17 7.69
N ILE A 148 9.98 -14.03 8.75
CA ILE A 148 11.26 -14.74 8.89
C ILE A 148 11.08 -16.06 9.65
N ASN A 149 11.58 -17.15 9.07
CA ASN A 149 11.66 -18.47 9.70
C ASN A 149 12.84 -18.54 10.67
N THR A 150 12.60 -18.12 11.91
CA THR A 150 13.60 -18.12 12.99
C THR A 150 13.83 -19.49 13.63
N THR A 151 12.99 -20.49 13.30
CA THR A 151 13.01 -21.82 13.93
C THR A 151 13.64 -22.90 13.05
N ASN A 152 14.03 -22.57 11.82
CA ASN A 152 14.40 -23.54 10.79
C ASN A 152 13.27 -24.56 10.55
N GLU A 153 12.02 -24.08 10.54
CA GLU A 153 10.87 -24.89 10.18
C GLU A 153 10.97 -25.31 8.71
N VAL A 154 10.60 -26.56 8.42
CA VAL A 154 10.64 -27.12 7.08
C VAL A 154 9.24 -27.58 6.66
N SER A 155 8.96 -27.54 5.36
CA SER A 155 7.72 -28.07 4.80
C SER A 155 7.64 -29.58 5.04
N SER A 156 6.46 -30.06 5.41
CA SER A 156 6.17 -31.49 5.54
C SER A 156 5.88 -32.15 4.17
N ARG A 157 5.61 -31.35 3.13
CA ARG A 157 5.08 -31.78 1.83
C ARG A 157 5.97 -31.48 0.64
N ILE A 158 6.78 -30.43 0.74
CA ILE A 158 7.75 -30.04 -0.28
C ILE A 158 9.14 -30.38 0.23
N LEU A 159 9.77 -31.38 -0.39
CA LEU A 159 11.06 -31.91 0.00
C LEU A 159 12.10 -31.58 -1.07
N ASP A 160 13.31 -31.30 -0.63
CA ASP A 160 14.48 -31.22 -1.48
C ASP A 160 14.67 -32.59 -2.18
N SER A 161 14.68 -32.55 -3.50
CA SER A 161 14.78 -33.74 -4.36
C SER A 161 16.08 -34.53 -4.18
N SER A 162 17.14 -33.89 -3.70
CA SER A 162 18.47 -34.45 -3.51
C SER A 162 18.66 -35.09 -2.13
N THR A 163 18.08 -34.49 -1.08
CA THR A 163 18.25 -34.96 0.31
C THR A 163 17.03 -35.72 0.85
N GLY A 164 15.85 -35.48 0.27
CA GLY A 164 14.56 -36.00 0.78
C GLY A 164 14.14 -35.35 2.10
N VAL A 165 14.76 -34.23 2.49
CA VAL A 165 14.42 -33.44 3.68
C VAL A 165 13.47 -32.32 3.25
N GLY A 166 12.58 -31.89 4.14
CA GLY A 166 11.70 -30.75 3.88
C GLY A 166 12.47 -29.47 3.57
N VAL A 167 11.96 -28.69 2.61
CA VAL A 167 12.50 -27.37 2.25
C VAL A 167 12.16 -26.37 3.36
N LEU A 168 13.06 -25.43 3.66
CA LEU A 168 12.80 -24.37 4.64
C LEU A 168 11.65 -23.49 4.17
N VAL A 169 10.69 -23.24 5.06
CA VAL A 169 9.56 -22.36 4.74
C VAL A 169 9.89 -20.90 5.02
N ASN A 170 9.18 -20.00 4.36
CA ASN A 170 9.29 -18.55 4.47
C ASN A 170 10.72 -18.00 4.21
N VAL A 171 11.01 -16.78 4.66
CA VAL A 171 12.32 -16.13 4.51
C VAL A 171 13.31 -16.68 5.55
N GLN A 172 14.55 -16.98 5.13
CA GLN A 172 15.60 -17.48 6.02
C GLN A 172 16.37 -16.33 6.70
N SER A 173 16.66 -15.25 5.97
CA SER A 173 17.32 -14.07 6.53
C SER A 173 16.97 -12.80 5.76
N VAL A 174 17.07 -11.68 6.47
CA VAL A 174 16.98 -10.33 5.92
C VAL A 174 18.13 -9.54 6.51
N GLU A 175 19.02 -9.06 5.66
CA GLU A 175 20.26 -8.40 6.06
C GLU A 175 20.42 -7.06 5.33
N GLY A 176 21.13 -6.12 5.95
CA GLY A 176 21.55 -4.90 5.27
C GLY A 176 22.90 -5.12 4.61
N GLU A 177 23.01 -4.82 3.32
CA GLU A 177 24.27 -4.90 2.59
C GLU A 177 24.51 -3.64 1.78
N THR A 178 25.75 -3.15 1.74
CA THR A 178 26.14 -2.03 0.88
C THR A 178 27.01 -2.57 -0.25
N ILE A 179 26.53 -2.45 -1.48
CA ILE A 179 27.30 -2.78 -2.69
C ILE A 179 27.60 -1.47 -3.40
N ASP A 180 28.89 -1.21 -3.61
CA ASP A 180 29.44 0.06 -4.07
C ASP A 180 29.01 1.26 -3.22
N THR A 181 27.96 1.97 -3.63
CA THR A 181 27.41 3.17 -2.97
C THR A 181 25.91 3.07 -2.69
N VAL A 182 25.30 1.91 -2.95
CA VAL A 182 23.86 1.69 -2.76
C VAL A 182 23.67 0.75 -1.59
N ASP A 183 22.81 1.14 -0.65
CA ASP A 183 22.40 0.31 0.46
C ASP A 183 21.21 -0.56 0.04
N TYR A 184 21.32 -1.85 0.29
CA TYR A 184 20.34 -2.87 -0.05
C TYR A 184 19.81 -3.56 1.20
N THR A 185 18.56 -4.01 1.08
CA THR A 185 18.03 -5.12 1.87
C THR A 185 18.28 -6.40 1.07
N LEU A 186 19.14 -7.27 1.59
CA LEU A 186 19.38 -8.62 1.08
C LEU A 186 18.41 -9.58 1.74
N VAL A 187 17.64 -10.31 0.93
CA VAL A 187 16.67 -11.32 1.39
C VAL A 187 17.10 -12.68 0.88
N THR A 188 17.28 -13.63 1.80
CA THR A 188 17.56 -15.04 1.47
C THR A 188 16.31 -15.88 1.72
N SER A 189 15.89 -16.65 0.71
CA SER A 189 14.73 -17.55 0.82
C SER A 189 14.92 -18.80 -0.03
N GLN A 190 14.17 -19.87 0.26
CA GLN A 190 14.08 -21.07 -0.58
C GLN A 190 12.79 -21.14 -1.43
N GLY A 191 12.02 -20.05 -1.45
CA GLY A 191 10.84 -19.88 -2.30
C GLY A 191 9.56 -20.62 -1.85
N ILE A 192 9.59 -21.35 -0.74
CA ILE A 192 8.43 -22.08 -0.22
C ILE A 192 7.77 -21.29 0.91
N PRO A 193 6.53 -20.80 0.76
CA PRO A 193 5.83 -20.11 1.83
C PRO A 193 5.27 -21.09 2.87
N LYS A 194 4.97 -20.60 4.07
CA LYS A 194 4.14 -21.31 5.06
C LYS A 194 2.71 -20.81 5.02
N TYR A 195 1.89 -21.44 4.19
CA TYR A 195 0.44 -21.25 4.22
C TYR A 195 -0.22 -22.37 5.01
N ASP A 196 -0.90 -22.01 6.09
CA ASP A 196 -1.79 -22.88 6.85
C ASP A 196 -3.22 -22.36 6.63
N VAL A 197 -3.96 -23.00 5.74
CA VAL A 197 -5.25 -22.46 5.26
C VAL A 197 -6.39 -23.13 6.02
N THR A 198 -7.20 -22.33 6.72
CA THR A 198 -8.47 -22.81 7.26
C THR A 198 -9.50 -22.88 6.14
N VAL A 199 -9.93 -24.10 5.81
CA VAL A 199 -10.85 -24.34 4.70
C VAL A 199 -12.22 -23.75 4.99
N THR A 200 -12.66 -22.84 4.12
CA THR A 200 -13.99 -22.22 4.15
C THR A 200 -14.92 -22.89 3.13
N GLN A 201 -16.22 -22.57 3.20
CA GLN A 201 -17.15 -23.05 2.19
C GLN A 201 -16.80 -22.48 0.80
N ASP A 202 -16.39 -21.22 0.72
CA ASP A 202 -16.00 -20.57 -0.53
C ASP A 202 -14.81 -21.29 -1.19
N ILE A 203 -13.85 -21.78 -0.40
CA ILE A 203 -12.73 -22.59 -0.92
C ILE A 203 -13.25 -23.93 -1.47
N ILE A 204 -14.14 -24.61 -0.74
CA ILE A 204 -14.73 -25.88 -1.20
C ILE A 204 -15.51 -25.68 -2.51
N ASP A 205 -16.29 -24.62 -2.60
CA ASP A 205 -17.08 -24.30 -3.78
C ASP A 205 -16.15 -23.94 -4.95
N ALA A 206 -15.13 -23.10 -4.71
CA ALA A 206 -14.13 -22.74 -5.72
C ALA A 206 -13.36 -23.95 -6.28
N ILE A 207 -13.14 -25.02 -5.50
CA ILE A 207 -12.52 -26.26 -5.98
C ILE A 207 -13.53 -27.14 -6.73
N ASN A 208 -14.74 -27.31 -6.19
CA ASN A 208 -15.72 -28.25 -6.72
C ASN A 208 -16.48 -27.75 -7.95
N GLU A 209 -16.62 -26.43 -8.12
CA GLU A 209 -17.35 -25.81 -9.21
C GLU A 209 -16.49 -25.55 -10.46
N ARG A 210 -15.21 -25.92 -10.40
CA ARG A 210 -14.27 -25.77 -11.52
C ARG A 210 -14.77 -26.50 -12.75
N PRO A 211 -14.55 -25.96 -13.97
CA PRO A 211 -15.07 -26.55 -15.20
C PRO A 211 -14.70 -28.03 -15.39
N LYS A 212 -13.49 -28.41 -14.95
CA LYS A 212 -12.93 -29.75 -15.09
C LYS A 212 -12.83 -30.52 -13.77
N ALA A 213 -13.54 -30.13 -12.71
CA ALA A 213 -13.51 -30.80 -11.41
C ALA A 213 -13.65 -32.33 -11.49
N SER A 214 -14.53 -32.85 -12.36
CA SER A 214 -14.73 -34.29 -12.57
C SER A 214 -13.51 -35.08 -13.07
N SER A 215 -12.56 -34.40 -13.73
CA SER A 215 -11.30 -34.97 -14.22
C SER A 215 -10.08 -34.47 -13.46
N ASP A 216 -10.18 -33.31 -12.80
CA ASP A 216 -9.08 -32.68 -12.07
C ASP A 216 -8.97 -33.23 -10.65
N LEU A 217 -10.05 -33.79 -10.10
CA LEU A 217 -10.10 -34.35 -8.75
C LEU A 217 -10.33 -35.86 -8.80
N VAL A 218 -9.66 -36.61 -7.92
CA VAL A 218 -9.72 -38.09 -7.88
C VAL A 218 -11.16 -38.61 -7.75
N THR A 219 -12.00 -37.88 -7.01
CA THR A 219 -13.40 -38.25 -6.78
C THR A 219 -14.40 -37.34 -7.52
N GLY A 220 -13.90 -36.37 -8.28
CA GLY A 220 -14.68 -35.27 -8.85
C GLY A 220 -15.02 -34.15 -7.86
N GLN A 221 -14.58 -34.26 -6.60
CA GLN A 221 -14.72 -33.26 -5.53
C GLN A 221 -13.50 -33.27 -4.61
N THR A 222 -13.26 -32.18 -3.87
CA THR A 222 -12.22 -32.13 -2.83
C THR A 222 -12.48 -33.17 -1.75
N THR A 223 -11.39 -33.64 -1.15
CA THR A 223 -11.42 -34.43 0.09
C THR A 223 -11.45 -33.56 1.35
N ALA A 224 -11.08 -32.27 1.24
CA ALA A 224 -11.11 -31.30 2.33
C ALA A 224 -12.54 -31.00 2.81
N SER A 225 -12.65 -30.64 4.09
CA SER A 225 -13.91 -30.25 4.75
C SER A 225 -13.79 -28.86 5.39
N VAL A 226 -14.91 -28.15 5.51
CA VAL A 226 -14.96 -26.85 6.18
C VAL A 226 -14.42 -26.95 7.62
N GLY A 227 -13.46 -26.09 7.94
CA GLY A 227 -12.79 -26.03 9.23
C GLY A 227 -11.51 -26.89 9.33
N ASP A 228 -11.19 -27.67 8.29
CA ASP A 228 -9.87 -28.30 8.19
C ASP A 228 -8.78 -27.22 8.07
N ILE A 229 -7.59 -27.52 8.58
CA ILE A 229 -6.38 -26.71 8.33
C ILE A 229 -5.55 -27.51 7.33
N VAL A 230 -5.38 -26.96 6.13
CA VAL A 230 -4.59 -27.55 5.04
C VAL A 230 -3.23 -26.88 5.02
N GLU A 231 -2.17 -27.68 5.22
CA GLU A 231 -0.79 -27.22 5.08
C GLU A 231 -0.42 -27.02 3.60
N PHE A 232 0.51 -26.12 3.30
CA PHE A 232 1.02 -25.91 1.95
C PHE A 232 1.56 -27.22 1.33
N GLY A 233 0.95 -27.65 0.23
CA GLY A 233 1.27 -28.93 -0.43
C GLY A 233 0.50 -30.15 0.11
N GLU A 234 -0.44 -29.98 1.04
CA GLU A 234 -1.25 -31.09 1.55
C GLU A 234 -2.35 -31.53 0.58
N ASP A 235 -2.55 -32.85 0.45
CA ASP A 235 -3.52 -33.41 -0.50
C ASP A 235 -4.96 -32.97 -0.21
N VAL A 236 -5.55 -32.19 -1.13
CA VAL A 236 -6.97 -31.79 -1.12
C VAL A 236 -7.79 -32.54 -2.17
N GLY A 237 -7.20 -33.50 -2.87
CA GLY A 237 -7.85 -34.43 -3.78
C GLY A 237 -7.55 -34.23 -5.26
N TYR A 238 -6.66 -33.31 -5.63
CA TYR A 238 -6.31 -33.08 -7.03
C TYR A 238 -5.54 -34.26 -7.64
N ILE A 239 -5.72 -34.44 -8.95
CA ILE A 239 -4.85 -35.27 -9.78
C ILE A 239 -3.74 -34.35 -10.29
N SER A 240 -2.76 -34.06 -9.42
CA SER A 240 -1.63 -33.20 -9.78
C SER A 240 -0.86 -33.78 -10.97
N SER A 241 -0.17 -32.91 -11.72
CA SER A 241 0.58 -33.34 -12.90
C SER A 241 1.66 -34.35 -12.57
N GLY A 242 2.01 -35.23 -13.51
CA GLY A 242 3.12 -36.17 -13.29
C GLY A 242 4.52 -35.52 -13.37
N GLN A 243 4.62 -34.21 -13.63
CA GLN A 243 5.89 -33.50 -13.76
C GLN A 243 6.31 -32.91 -12.42
N ASN A 244 7.30 -33.54 -11.78
CA ASN A 244 7.86 -33.13 -10.49
C ASN A 244 6.85 -33.06 -9.32
N CYS A 245 5.63 -33.60 -9.44
CA CYS A 245 4.63 -33.60 -8.38
C CYS A 245 4.49 -34.97 -7.71
N ASP A 246 5.57 -35.64 -7.33
CA ASP A 246 5.43 -36.84 -6.50
C ASP A 246 4.97 -36.48 -5.09
N THR A 247 4.85 -37.46 -4.18
CA THR A 247 4.52 -37.21 -2.77
C THR A 247 5.43 -36.18 -2.08
N ASN A 248 6.64 -35.97 -2.62
CA ASN A 248 7.66 -35.08 -2.09
C ASN A 248 7.55 -33.65 -2.64
N ALA A 249 6.53 -33.37 -3.45
CA ALA A 249 6.26 -32.06 -4.03
C ALA A 249 4.77 -31.74 -3.96
N GLY A 250 4.08 -32.23 -2.93
CA GLY A 250 2.69 -31.93 -2.66
C GLY A 250 1.66 -32.50 -3.64
N TYR A 251 1.87 -33.73 -4.14
CA TYR A 251 0.82 -34.42 -4.92
C TYR A 251 -0.53 -34.37 -4.22
N GLY A 252 -1.58 -33.96 -4.95
CA GLY A 252 -2.94 -33.81 -4.43
C GLY A 252 -3.32 -32.38 -4.05
N TYR A 253 -2.33 -31.48 -3.88
CA TYR A 253 -2.56 -30.07 -3.59
C TYR A 253 -2.69 -29.21 -4.86
N TRP A 254 -1.94 -29.56 -5.90
CA TRP A 254 -1.85 -28.79 -7.14
C TRP A 254 -2.89 -29.26 -8.16
N PRO A 255 -3.64 -28.36 -8.81
CA PRO A 255 -4.43 -28.71 -9.96
C PRO A 255 -3.59 -29.38 -11.07
N PRO A 256 -4.22 -30.13 -11.99
CA PRO A 256 -3.52 -30.60 -13.18
C PRO A 256 -2.98 -29.40 -13.98
N GLY A 257 -1.65 -29.28 -14.07
CA GLY A 257 -0.96 -28.16 -14.71
C GLY A 257 0.48 -28.50 -15.08
N PRO A 258 1.32 -27.52 -15.46
CA PRO A 258 2.64 -27.82 -16.00
C PRO A 258 3.64 -28.31 -14.93
N ALA A 259 3.71 -27.71 -13.74
CA ALA A 259 4.74 -28.07 -12.77
C ALA A 259 4.31 -27.88 -11.29
N CYS A 260 5.01 -28.58 -10.40
CA CYS A 260 4.96 -28.36 -8.96
C CYS A 260 6.19 -27.59 -8.47
N PRO A 261 6.09 -26.89 -7.33
CA PRO A 261 7.22 -26.16 -6.78
C PRO A 261 8.30 -27.09 -6.25
N THR A 262 9.54 -26.61 -6.33
CA THR A 262 10.72 -27.25 -5.76
C THR A 262 11.45 -26.26 -4.88
N GLU A 263 12.50 -26.71 -4.20
CA GLU A 263 13.45 -25.78 -3.56
C GLU A 263 14.02 -24.82 -4.62
N ASP A 264 13.94 -23.52 -4.34
CA ASP A 264 14.57 -22.46 -5.14
C ASP A 264 15.36 -21.53 -4.20
N GLU A 265 16.59 -21.93 -3.90
CA GLU A 265 17.50 -21.13 -3.08
C GLU A 265 17.91 -19.84 -3.81
N ARG A 266 17.62 -18.70 -3.18
CA ARG A 266 17.84 -17.37 -3.79
C ARG A 266 18.25 -16.32 -2.78
N GLU A 267 19.05 -15.40 -3.28
CA GLU A 267 19.43 -14.13 -2.64
C GLU A 267 18.92 -12.99 -3.52
N VAL A 268 18.09 -12.12 -2.96
CA VAL A 268 17.46 -11.01 -3.69
C VAL A 268 17.78 -9.69 -3.00
N TYR A 269 18.22 -8.72 -3.80
CA TYR A 269 18.64 -7.40 -3.35
C TYR A 269 17.58 -6.36 -3.70
N PHE A 270 17.11 -5.62 -2.70
CA PHE A 270 16.20 -4.48 -2.87
C PHE A 270 16.89 -3.20 -2.43
N PRO A 271 17.04 -2.17 -3.30
CA PRO A 271 17.66 -0.92 -2.89
C PRO A 271 16.79 -0.24 -1.82
N LYS A 272 17.40 0.19 -0.71
CA LYS A 272 16.69 0.85 0.41
C LYS A 272 16.20 2.27 0.06
N ALA A 273 16.80 2.87 -0.96
CA ALA A 273 16.46 4.20 -1.45
C ALA A 273 16.16 4.12 -2.95
N PRO A 274 15.03 3.50 -3.35
CA PRO A 274 14.67 3.36 -4.75
C PRO A 274 14.56 4.74 -5.42
N GLN A 275 14.95 4.82 -6.69
CA GLN A 275 14.92 6.04 -7.49
C GLN A 275 13.95 5.85 -8.64
N ALA A 276 13.16 6.88 -8.95
CA ALA A 276 12.28 6.85 -10.12
C ALA A 276 13.08 6.61 -11.41
N THR A 277 12.55 5.77 -12.30
CA THR A 277 13.14 5.52 -13.61
C THR A 277 13.01 6.75 -14.52
N THR A 278 14.01 6.97 -15.36
CA THR A 278 13.94 7.91 -16.49
C THR A 278 13.87 7.20 -17.83
N GLU A 279 13.89 5.86 -17.82
CA GLU A 279 13.90 5.01 -19.00
C GLU A 279 12.70 4.06 -18.98
N GLU A 280 12.26 3.63 -20.17
CA GLU A 280 11.23 2.60 -20.29
C GLU A 280 11.85 1.24 -19.96
N CYS A 281 11.43 0.67 -18.84
CA CYS A 281 11.88 -0.64 -18.38
C CYS A 281 10.67 -1.58 -18.27
N GLU A 282 10.33 -2.24 -19.37
CA GLU A 282 9.30 -3.27 -19.39
C GLU A 282 9.73 -4.45 -18.50
N ASN A 283 8.82 -4.99 -17.70
CA ASN A 283 9.09 -6.16 -16.90
C ASN A 283 9.00 -7.46 -17.73
N GLY A 284 9.80 -8.46 -17.37
CA GLY A 284 9.85 -9.76 -18.06
C GLY A 284 8.94 -10.81 -17.43
N LEU A 285 8.85 -11.99 -18.09
CA LEU A 285 8.07 -13.16 -17.66
C LEU A 285 8.61 -13.91 -16.42
N GLY A 286 9.58 -13.33 -15.72
CA GLY A 286 10.20 -13.93 -14.54
C GLY A 286 9.78 -13.23 -13.26
N LYS A 287 10.54 -13.50 -12.20
CA LYS A 287 10.45 -12.80 -10.92
C LYS A 287 10.61 -11.29 -11.13
N VAL A 288 9.61 -10.53 -10.70
CA VAL A 288 9.62 -9.05 -10.68
C VAL A 288 9.68 -8.48 -9.26
N GLY A 289 9.72 -9.35 -8.26
CA GLY A 289 9.78 -9.00 -6.84
C GLY A 289 9.60 -10.22 -5.96
N LEU A 290 9.57 -10.00 -4.65
CA LEU A 290 9.24 -11.02 -3.65
C LEU A 290 8.13 -10.52 -2.73
N PHE A 291 7.24 -11.42 -2.33
CA PHE A 291 6.36 -11.19 -1.20
C PHE A 291 7.09 -11.40 0.13
N VAL A 292 6.54 -10.85 1.21
CA VAL A 292 7.15 -10.84 2.54
C VAL A 292 7.36 -12.23 3.15
N ASN A 293 6.65 -13.25 2.67
CA ASN A 293 6.89 -14.66 3.01
C ASN A 293 7.97 -15.32 2.14
N GLY A 294 8.63 -14.55 1.27
CA GLY A 294 9.68 -15.03 0.40
C GLY A 294 9.19 -15.71 -0.87
N SER A 295 7.88 -15.82 -1.17
CA SER A 295 7.41 -16.30 -2.48
C SER A 295 7.59 -15.25 -3.58
N SER A 296 7.61 -15.70 -4.84
CA SER A 296 7.91 -14.81 -5.97
C SER A 296 6.69 -14.01 -6.43
N VAL A 297 6.93 -12.77 -6.83
CA VAL A 297 5.96 -11.95 -7.56
C VAL A 297 6.29 -12.04 -9.04
N TYR A 298 5.32 -12.42 -9.87
CA TYR A 298 5.45 -12.45 -11.33
C TYR A 298 4.59 -11.35 -11.96
N ASN A 299 4.88 -11.00 -13.22
CA ASN A 299 4.15 -9.97 -13.94
C ASN A 299 2.77 -10.46 -14.43
N TRP A 300 2.08 -9.62 -15.19
CA TRP A 300 0.72 -9.89 -15.68
C TRP A 300 0.61 -10.99 -16.75
N GLY A 301 1.71 -11.38 -17.39
CA GLY A 301 1.69 -12.25 -18.58
C GLY A 301 2.05 -13.71 -18.27
N ASP A 302 1.47 -14.64 -19.02
CA ASP A 302 1.81 -16.09 -18.98
C ASP A 302 2.88 -16.48 -20.03
N GLY A 303 3.28 -15.53 -20.89
CA GLY A 303 4.21 -15.74 -22.01
C GLY A 303 3.59 -16.38 -23.25
N MET A 304 2.28 -16.59 -23.27
CA MET A 304 1.54 -17.12 -24.40
C MET A 304 0.72 -16.03 -25.09
N SER A 305 0.48 -16.24 -26.37
CA SER A 305 -0.44 -15.40 -27.14
C SER A 305 -1.46 -16.27 -27.88
N TYR A 306 -2.57 -15.66 -28.29
CA TYR A 306 -3.53 -16.31 -29.19
C TYR A 306 -2.81 -16.88 -30.42
N ASN A 307 -3.05 -18.16 -30.72
CA ASN A 307 -2.40 -18.90 -31.80
C ASN A 307 -0.85 -18.83 -31.85
N ASN A 308 -0.21 -18.40 -30.76
CA ASN A 308 1.24 -18.19 -30.68
C ASN A 308 1.79 -17.28 -31.79
N ASP A 309 1.02 -16.26 -32.19
CA ASP A 309 1.36 -15.29 -33.24
C ASP A 309 2.00 -13.98 -32.72
N GLY A 310 1.99 -13.75 -31.41
CA GLY A 310 2.53 -12.58 -30.72
C GLY A 310 1.64 -11.33 -30.72
N SER A 311 0.43 -11.37 -31.26
CA SER A 311 -0.44 -10.18 -31.42
C SER A 311 -1.44 -9.96 -30.27
N TRP A 312 -1.84 -11.03 -29.58
CA TRP A 312 -2.84 -11.00 -28.50
C TRP A 312 -2.30 -11.78 -27.31
N GLN A 313 -1.65 -11.08 -26.38
CA GLN A 313 -0.96 -11.68 -25.24
C GLN A 313 -1.95 -12.05 -24.15
N ASN A 314 -1.87 -13.29 -23.68
CA ASN A 314 -2.70 -13.75 -22.58
C ASN A 314 -2.31 -13.04 -21.29
N LEU A 315 -3.31 -12.82 -20.44
CA LEU A 315 -3.11 -12.39 -19.06
C LEU A 315 -3.09 -13.63 -18.18
N ALA A 316 -2.02 -13.83 -17.41
CA ALA A 316 -1.86 -14.99 -16.53
C ALA A 316 -3.05 -15.16 -15.56
N PRO A 317 -3.53 -14.12 -14.85
CA PRO A 317 -4.68 -14.26 -13.95
C PRO A 317 -5.99 -14.69 -14.65
N VAL A 318 -6.08 -14.53 -15.98
CA VAL A 318 -7.24 -14.95 -16.78
C VAL A 318 -7.03 -16.36 -17.34
N ALA A 319 -5.91 -16.58 -18.02
CA ALA A 319 -5.62 -17.84 -18.71
C ALA A 319 -5.26 -19.00 -17.76
N GLU A 320 -4.74 -18.68 -16.58
CA GLU A 320 -4.23 -19.64 -15.59
C GLU A 320 -5.09 -19.67 -14.32
N GLN A 321 -6.29 -19.07 -14.33
CA GLN A 321 -7.20 -19.04 -13.17
C GLN A 321 -7.57 -20.44 -12.63
N TYR A 322 -7.39 -21.48 -13.44
CA TYR A 322 -7.58 -22.87 -13.08
C TYR A 322 -6.25 -23.65 -12.96
N ASP A 323 -5.11 -22.99 -12.93
CA ASP A 323 -3.81 -23.65 -12.77
C ASP A 323 -3.19 -23.31 -11.40
N VAL A 324 -3.87 -22.44 -10.65
CA VAL A 324 -3.47 -22.00 -9.32
C VAL A 324 -4.01 -22.88 -8.18
N ASP A 325 -3.22 -22.95 -7.12
CA ASP A 325 -3.59 -23.58 -5.87
C ASP A 325 -4.66 -22.80 -5.10
N ILE A 326 -4.97 -23.31 -3.92
CA ILE A 326 -5.97 -22.78 -3.00
C ILE A 326 -5.65 -21.35 -2.48
N CYS A 327 -4.41 -20.91 -2.67
CA CYS A 327 -3.90 -19.58 -2.35
C CYS A 327 -3.71 -18.70 -3.59
N GLY A 328 -4.11 -19.14 -4.78
CA GLY A 328 -3.97 -18.35 -6.01
C GLY A 328 -2.52 -18.26 -6.51
N GLY A 329 -1.64 -19.18 -6.11
CA GLY A 329 -0.27 -19.28 -6.63
C GLY A 329 -0.04 -20.59 -7.38
N HIS A 330 1.03 -20.64 -8.17
CA HIS A 330 1.43 -21.83 -8.91
C HIS A 330 2.93 -21.85 -9.18
N SER A 331 3.42 -22.85 -9.91
CA SER A 331 4.85 -23.04 -10.15
C SER A 331 5.19 -23.09 -11.64
N ALA A 332 6.29 -22.44 -11.99
CA ALA A 332 6.96 -22.57 -13.27
C ALA A 332 8.46 -22.75 -13.03
N ASN A 333 9.07 -23.75 -13.66
CA ASN A 333 10.49 -24.10 -13.45
C ASN A 333 10.86 -24.34 -11.98
N GLY A 334 9.90 -24.78 -11.16
CA GLY A 334 10.11 -25.04 -9.73
C GLY A 334 9.88 -23.83 -8.83
N ASP A 335 9.78 -22.61 -9.37
CA ASP A 335 9.55 -21.40 -8.58
C ASP A 335 8.05 -21.19 -8.31
N TYR A 336 7.67 -21.21 -7.03
CA TYR A 336 6.32 -20.86 -6.60
C TYR A 336 6.10 -19.34 -6.61
N HIS A 337 5.08 -18.90 -7.33
CA HIS A 337 4.84 -17.49 -7.57
C HIS A 337 3.34 -17.15 -7.68
N HIS A 338 3.07 -15.85 -7.61
CA HIS A 338 1.75 -15.27 -7.81
C HIS A 338 1.79 -14.18 -8.89
N HIS A 339 0.72 -14.10 -9.67
CA HIS A 339 0.48 -13.03 -10.66
C HIS A 339 -0.54 -11.98 -10.17
N PHE A 340 -1.28 -12.28 -9.10
CA PHE A 340 -2.40 -11.47 -8.63
C PHE A 340 -2.63 -11.60 -7.11
N TYR A 341 -3.63 -10.89 -6.61
CA TYR A 341 -4.04 -10.89 -5.21
C TYR A 341 -4.27 -12.30 -4.65
N THR A 342 -3.68 -12.58 -3.49
CA THR A 342 -3.89 -13.81 -2.74
C THR A 342 -4.46 -13.50 -1.36
N ARG A 343 -5.57 -14.17 -1.01
CA ARG A 343 -6.15 -14.07 0.34
C ARG A 343 -5.25 -14.69 1.40
N CYS A 344 -4.50 -15.74 1.07
CA CYS A 344 -3.58 -16.39 2.01
C CYS A 344 -2.50 -15.41 2.50
N LEU A 345 -1.93 -14.60 1.60
CA LEU A 345 -0.98 -13.57 2.02
C LEU A 345 -1.68 -12.46 2.81
N ALA A 346 -2.89 -12.05 2.40
CA ALA A 346 -3.69 -11.07 3.13
C ALA A 346 -3.92 -11.49 4.59
N ASP A 347 -4.29 -12.76 4.81
CA ASP A 347 -4.50 -13.31 6.15
C ASP A 347 -3.17 -13.37 6.94
N LEU A 348 -2.06 -13.75 6.29
CA LEU A 348 -0.73 -13.79 6.92
C LEU A 348 -0.27 -12.41 7.40
N VAL A 349 -0.50 -11.36 6.62
CA VAL A 349 -0.10 -9.99 6.97
C VAL A 349 -1.18 -9.23 7.74
N GLY A 350 -2.30 -9.89 8.07
CA GLY A 350 -3.39 -9.31 8.84
C GLY A 350 -4.18 -8.22 8.12
N ASP A 351 -4.23 -8.25 6.78
CA ASP A 351 -4.97 -7.27 6.00
C ASP A 351 -6.47 -7.58 5.96
N SER A 352 -7.22 -6.81 6.74
CA SER A 352 -8.68 -6.91 6.83
C SER A 352 -9.42 -5.82 6.03
N GLY A 353 -8.68 -4.92 5.38
CA GLY A 353 -9.25 -3.79 4.63
C GLY A 353 -9.84 -2.68 5.47
N ASP A 354 -9.54 -2.62 6.77
CA ASP A 354 -10.00 -1.60 7.71
C ASP A 354 -9.07 -0.37 7.79
N GLN A 355 -7.97 -0.40 7.03
CA GLN A 355 -6.99 0.67 6.91
C GLN A 355 -6.29 0.59 5.54
N HIS A 356 -5.31 1.47 5.29
CA HIS A 356 -4.40 1.26 4.18
C HIS A 356 -3.69 -0.09 4.37
N SER A 357 -3.57 -0.86 3.30
CA SER A 357 -2.95 -2.17 3.35
C SER A 357 -1.55 -2.11 3.97
N PRO A 358 -1.07 -3.20 4.60
CA PRO A 358 0.32 -3.37 4.92
C PRO A 358 1.15 -3.70 3.67
N ILE A 359 2.47 -3.75 3.81
CA ILE A 359 3.38 -4.19 2.76
C ILE A 359 3.20 -5.70 2.55
N TYR A 360 2.88 -6.08 1.32
CA TYR A 360 2.81 -7.47 0.89
C TYR A 360 4.14 -7.95 0.34
N GLY A 361 4.98 -7.06 -0.18
CA GLY A 361 6.27 -7.41 -0.78
C GLY A 361 7.06 -6.21 -1.26
N TYR A 362 8.11 -6.48 -2.02
CA TYR A 362 8.94 -5.47 -2.69
C TYR A 362 9.13 -5.84 -4.15
N ALA A 363 9.00 -4.84 -5.03
CA ALA A 363 9.33 -4.94 -6.43
C ALA A 363 10.86 -4.92 -6.62
N ALA A 364 11.35 -5.45 -7.73
CA ALA A 364 12.77 -5.56 -8.03
C ALA A 364 13.49 -4.19 -8.09
N ASP A 365 12.75 -3.10 -8.30
CA ASP A 365 13.27 -1.72 -8.26
C ASP A 365 13.39 -1.14 -6.85
N GLY A 366 12.96 -1.89 -5.83
CA GLY A 366 13.04 -1.56 -4.40
C GLY A 366 11.82 -0.84 -3.83
N TYR A 367 10.83 -0.46 -4.65
CA TYR A 367 9.61 0.11 -4.10
C TYR A 367 8.74 -0.97 -3.43
N PRO A 368 8.08 -0.64 -2.30
CA PRO A 368 7.19 -1.57 -1.63
C PRO A 368 5.91 -1.82 -2.46
N ILE A 369 5.39 -3.03 -2.35
CA ILE A 369 4.12 -3.48 -2.90
C ILE A 369 3.14 -3.62 -1.74
N TYR A 370 2.06 -2.84 -1.77
CA TYR A 370 0.99 -2.89 -0.79
C TYR A 370 -0.17 -3.75 -1.28
N GLY A 371 -0.97 -4.25 -0.32
CA GLY A 371 -2.26 -4.87 -0.62
C GLY A 371 -3.27 -3.92 -1.27
N PRO A 372 -4.53 -4.35 -1.46
CA PRO A 372 -5.49 -3.65 -2.31
C PRO A 372 -6.14 -2.40 -1.72
N TRP A 373 -5.92 -2.10 -0.44
CA TRP A 373 -6.66 -1.05 0.26
C TRP A 373 -5.83 0.24 0.34
N GLN A 374 -6.38 1.31 -0.22
CA GLN A 374 -5.82 2.66 -0.06
C GLN A 374 -6.19 3.26 1.30
N SER A 375 -7.37 2.92 1.80
CA SER A 375 -7.82 3.33 3.12
C SER A 375 -8.94 2.39 3.58
N ASN A 376 -9.50 2.63 4.77
CA ASN A 376 -10.58 1.82 5.33
C ASN A 376 -11.73 1.61 4.35
N GLY A 377 -11.90 0.38 3.88
CA GLY A 377 -12.91 -0.05 2.93
C GLY A 377 -12.80 0.57 1.53
N GLN A 378 -11.70 1.27 1.23
CA GLN A 378 -11.47 1.91 -0.06
C GLN A 378 -10.34 1.20 -0.80
N LEU A 379 -10.67 0.61 -1.94
CA LEU A 379 -9.70 -0.01 -2.83
C LEU A 379 -8.82 1.04 -3.53
N ALA A 380 -7.55 0.71 -3.74
CA ALA A 380 -6.73 1.34 -4.74
C ALA A 380 -7.28 0.99 -6.14
N VAL A 381 -7.35 1.99 -7.02
CA VAL A 381 -8.04 1.91 -8.30
C VAL A 381 -7.04 1.97 -9.44
N SER A 382 -6.91 0.88 -10.18
CA SER A 382 -6.13 0.85 -11.42
C SER A 382 -6.63 1.91 -12.40
N ALA A 383 -5.70 2.63 -13.01
CA ALA A 383 -5.99 3.54 -14.13
C ALA A 383 -5.98 2.84 -15.49
N TRP A 384 -5.72 1.52 -15.53
CA TRP A 384 -5.85 0.73 -16.74
C TRP A 384 -7.31 0.35 -16.98
N GLN A 385 -7.78 0.57 -18.20
CA GLN A 385 -9.16 0.33 -18.58
C GLN A 385 -9.24 -0.62 -19.78
N VAL A 386 -10.30 -1.42 -19.80
CA VAL A 386 -10.66 -2.22 -20.97
C VAL A 386 -11.12 -1.28 -22.10
N ARG A 387 -10.62 -1.50 -23.32
CA ARG A 387 -10.95 -0.74 -24.52
C ARG A 387 -12.41 -0.92 -24.90
N ASP A 388 -13.04 0.15 -25.38
CA ASP A 388 -14.26 0.02 -26.19
C ASP A 388 -13.86 -0.18 -27.65
N TYR A 389 -14.17 -1.36 -28.20
CA TYR A 389 -13.86 -1.72 -29.58
C TYR A 389 -14.77 -1.08 -30.61
N SER A 390 -15.85 -0.39 -30.20
CA SER A 390 -16.76 0.28 -31.13
C SER A 390 -16.03 1.24 -32.06
N SER A 391 -16.37 1.23 -33.35
CA SER A 391 -15.80 2.13 -34.37
C SER A 391 -16.03 3.63 -34.10
N SER A 392 -16.88 3.97 -33.13
CA SER A 392 -17.08 5.32 -32.61
C SER A 392 -16.15 5.70 -31.46
N SER A 393 -15.50 4.73 -30.82
CA SER A 393 -14.57 4.94 -29.72
C SER A 393 -13.19 5.36 -30.23
N ALA A 394 -12.47 6.16 -29.44
CA ALA A 394 -11.07 6.50 -29.69
C ALA A 394 -10.13 5.28 -29.62
N THR A 395 -10.53 4.24 -28.88
CA THR A 395 -9.76 3.00 -28.70
C THR A 395 -10.22 1.87 -29.62
N GLY A 396 -11.23 2.10 -30.45
CA GLY A 396 -11.94 1.05 -31.16
C GLY A 396 -11.41 0.76 -32.56
N CYS A 397 -11.83 -0.39 -33.09
CA CYS A 397 -11.46 -0.84 -34.43
C CYS A 397 -12.58 -0.57 -35.44
N ALA A 398 -12.23 -0.40 -36.72
CA ALA A 398 -13.18 -0.03 -37.77
C ALA A 398 -14.33 -1.03 -37.98
N ASP A 399 -14.10 -2.30 -37.63
CA ASP A 399 -15.06 -3.40 -37.73
C ASP A 399 -15.71 -3.79 -36.39
N ASN A 400 -15.39 -3.09 -35.30
CA ASN A 400 -15.80 -3.41 -33.93
C ASN A 400 -15.31 -4.76 -33.40
N ALA A 401 -14.23 -5.30 -33.97
CA ALA A 401 -13.63 -6.58 -33.57
C ALA A 401 -12.14 -6.41 -33.20
N ARG A 402 -11.51 -7.49 -32.73
CA ARG A 402 -10.06 -7.58 -32.47
C ARG A 402 -9.22 -7.60 -33.76
N SER A 403 -9.33 -6.54 -34.57
CA SER A 403 -8.61 -6.37 -35.84
C SER A 403 -7.50 -5.30 -35.77
N CYS A 404 -7.38 -4.61 -34.64
CA CYS A 404 -6.44 -3.51 -34.42
C CYS A 404 -5.97 -3.42 -32.96
N THR A 405 -4.73 -2.99 -32.79
CA THR A 405 -4.12 -2.63 -31.49
C THR A 405 -3.97 -1.12 -31.39
N LEU A 406 -3.77 -0.60 -30.18
CA LEU A 406 -3.33 0.78 -30.01
C LEU A 406 -1.88 0.90 -30.49
N VAL A 407 -1.55 2.03 -31.14
CA VAL A 407 -0.16 2.35 -31.51
C VAL A 407 0.71 2.48 -30.25
N ASP A 408 0.12 3.00 -29.18
CA ASP A 408 0.70 3.08 -27.86
C ASP A 408 -0.43 2.98 -26.82
N GLN A 409 -0.41 1.93 -25.99
CA GLN A 409 -1.40 1.75 -24.92
C GLN A 409 -1.32 2.82 -23.82
N TYR A 410 -0.24 3.61 -23.78
CA TYR A 410 -0.05 4.74 -22.88
C TYR A 410 -0.51 6.08 -23.47
N ASP A 411 -0.74 6.16 -24.79
CA ASP A 411 -1.22 7.36 -25.48
C ASP A 411 -2.22 7.03 -26.59
N ILE A 412 -3.51 6.99 -26.21
CA ILE A 412 -4.60 6.72 -27.14
C ILE A 412 -4.74 7.78 -28.25
N SER A 413 -4.10 8.95 -28.12
CA SER A 413 -4.16 10.00 -29.14
C SER A 413 -3.38 9.64 -30.42
N LEU A 414 -2.48 8.66 -30.33
CA LEU A 414 -1.76 8.09 -31.47
C LEU A 414 -2.64 7.16 -32.33
N GLY A 415 -3.82 6.79 -31.82
CA GLY A 415 -4.81 5.97 -32.51
C GLY A 415 -4.43 4.48 -32.55
N THR A 416 -5.00 3.77 -33.53
CA THR A 416 -4.87 2.32 -33.67
C THR A 416 -4.10 1.94 -34.93
N GLU A 417 -3.43 0.80 -34.91
CA GLU A 417 -2.83 0.16 -36.07
C GLU A 417 -3.41 -1.24 -36.32
N THR A 418 -3.38 -1.68 -37.58
CA THR A 418 -3.91 -3.01 -37.96
C THR A 418 -3.08 -4.12 -37.34
N ALA A 419 -3.75 -5.10 -36.75
CA ALA A 419 -3.14 -6.27 -36.14
C ALA A 419 -3.63 -7.56 -36.81
N THR A 420 -3.03 -8.70 -36.46
CA THR A 420 -3.59 -10.01 -36.78
C THR A 420 -4.96 -10.13 -36.11
N GLN A 421 -5.95 -10.67 -36.83
CA GLN A 421 -7.30 -10.85 -36.29
C GLN A 421 -7.27 -11.77 -35.07
N GLY A 422 -7.65 -11.24 -33.91
CA GLY A 422 -7.87 -11.99 -32.67
C GLY A 422 -9.26 -12.65 -32.65
N PRO A 423 -9.55 -13.44 -31.61
CA PRO A 423 -10.83 -14.10 -31.46
C PRO A 423 -11.96 -13.08 -31.23
N GLU A 424 -13.18 -13.46 -31.62
CA GLU A 424 -14.38 -12.69 -31.30
C GLU A 424 -14.64 -12.69 -29.79
N PHE A 425 -15.45 -11.75 -29.29
CA PHE A 425 -15.69 -11.59 -27.84
C PHE A 425 -16.51 -12.72 -27.21
N ASP A 426 -17.11 -13.59 -28.02
CA ASP A 426 -17.85 -14.78 -27.59
C ASP A 426 -17.18 -16.10 -28.05
N ASP A 427 -16.00 -16.02 -28.68
CA ASP A 427 -15.24 -17.20 -29.05
C ASP A 427 -14.70 -17.90 -27.80
N VAL A 428 -14.65 -19.23 -27.87
CA VAL A 428 -14.05 -20.07 -26.82
C VAL A 428 -12.62 -20.40 -27.20
N VAL A 429 -11.69 -20.05 -26.31
CA VAL A 429 -10.26 -20.35 -26.41
C VAL A 429 -9.86 -21.43 -25.42
N GLU A 430 -8.82 -22.19 -25.76
CA GLU A 430 -8.28 -23.25 -24.91
C GLU A 430 -6.99 -22.79 -24.23
N THR A 431 -6.92 -22.90 -22.91
CA THR A 431 -5.72 -22.57 -22.11
C THR A 431 -4.67 -23.67 -22.24
N LEU A 432 -3.44 -23.43 -21.77
CA LEU A 432 -2.37 -24.45 -21.79
C LEU A 432 -2.76 -25.74 -21.07
N SER A 433 -3.51 -25.63 -19.96
CA SER A 433 -3.99 -26.77 -19.17
C SER A 433 -5.30 -27.38 -19.73
N GLY A 434 -5.70 -26.95 -20.93
CA GLY A 434 -6.86 -27.48 -21.64
C GLY A 434 -8.19 -27.09 -21.00
N ASN A 435 -8.24 -25.94 -20.31
CA ASN A 435 -9.50 -25.33 -19.89
C ASN A 435 -10.08 -24.52 -21.04
N GLN A 436 -11.41 -24.43 -21.12
CA GLN A 436 -12.10 -23.66 -22.14
C GLN A 436 -12.66 -22.39 -21.52
N LEU A 437 -12.23 -21.24 -22.03
CA LEU A 437 -12.63 -19.91 -21.55
C LEU A 437 -13.24 -19.11 -22.69
N VAL A 438 -14.22 -18.26 -22.39
CA VAL A 438 -14.72 -17.29 -23.37
C VAL A 438 -13.72 -16.13 -23.43
N ALA A 439 -13.28 -15.77 -24.64
CA ALA A 439 -12.36 -14.66 -24.89
C ALA A 439 -13.08 -13.31 -24.82
N GLU A 440 -13.74 -13.02 -23.69
CA GLU A 440 -14.43 -11.76 -23.44
C GLU A 440 -13.48 -10.56 -23.55
N ASN A 441 -14.02 -9.35 -23.71
CA ASN A 441 -13.20 -8.14 -23.79
C ASN A 441 -12.49 -7.90 -22.44
N GLY A 442 -11.15 -7.82 -22.47
CA GLY A 442 -10.31 -7.80 -21.28
C GLY A 442 -9.59 -9.13 -21.02
N TYR A 443 -9.68 -10.10 -21.92
CA TYR A 443 -8.93 -11.36 -21.85
C TYR A 443 -7.45 -11.17 -22.19
N TYR A 444 -7.15 -10.30 -23.17
CA TYR A 444 -5.80 -10.07 -23.68
C TYR A 444 -5.24 -8.74 -23.20
N PHE A 445 -3.92 -8.63 -23.12
CA PHE A 445 -3.24 -7.37 -22.78
C PHE A 445 -3.64 -6.23 -23.73
N GLU A 446 -3.73 -6.52 -25.03
CA GLU A 446 -4.09 -5.55 -26.06
C GLU A 446 -5.55 -5.06 -25.96
N ASP A 447 -6.36 -5.67 -25.11
CA ASP A 447 -7.69 -5.19 -24.75
C ASP A 447 -7.63 -4.03 -23.73
N TYR A 448 -6.44 -3.66 -23.21
CA TYR A 448 -6.28 -2.62 -22.18
C TYR A 448 -5.53 -1.38 -22.69
N PHE A 449 -5.79 -0.25 -22.03
CA PHE A 449 -5.01 0.98 -22.18
C PHE A 449 -4.92 1.73 -20.85
N TRP A 450 -3.88 2.53 -20.67
CA TRP A 450 -3.76 3.40 -19.52
C TRP A 450 -4.52 4.71 -19.75
N ASN A 451 -5.45 5.04 -18.84
CA ASN A 451 -6.17 6.30 -18.86
C ASN A 451 -5.54 7.32 -17.90
N SER A 452 -4.72 8.21 -18.46
CA SER A 452 -4.08 9.30 -17.71
C SER A 452 -5.06 10.25 -17.00
N GLU A 453 -6.31 10.38 -17.47
CA GLU A 453 -7.33 11.18 -16.79
C GLU A 453 -7.77 10.57 -15.46
N LEU A 454 -7.72 9.23 -15.33
CA LEU A 454 -7.98 8.56 -14.05
C LEU A 454 -6.85 8.83 -13.07
N THR A 455 -5.59 8.64 -13.48
CA THR A 455 -4.42 8.97 -12.66
C THR A 455 -4.43 10.42 -12.20
N ALA A 456 -4.84 11.36 -13.07
CA ALA A 456 -4.93 12.78 -12.74
C ALA A 456 -5.93 13.11 -11.61
N GLN A 457 -6.84 12.21 -11.25
CA GLN A 457 -7.74 12.39 -10.10
C GLN A 457 -7.02 12.27 -8.76
N GLY A 458 -5.88 11.56 -8.71
CA GLY A 458 -5.10 11.30 -7.50
C GLY A 458 -5.85 10.49 -6.44
N GLY A 459 -5.34 10.48 -5.21
CA GLY A 459 -5.93 9.71 -4.12
C GLY A 459 -5.84 8.21 -4.39
N ALA A 460 -6.98 7.53 -4.50
CA ALA A 460 -7.01 6.08 -4.74
C ALA A 460 -6.63 5.68 -6.17
N TYR A 461 -6.64 6.60 -7.14
CA TYR A 461 -6.29 6.29 -8.51
C TYR A 461 -4.79 6.14 -8.70
N LEU A 462 -4.38 5.02 -9.29
CA LEU A 462 -2.99 4.65 -9.51
C LEU A 462 -2.47 5.21 -10.84
N ASP A 463 -1.16 5.22 -10.99
CA ASP A 463 -0.46 5.58 -12.21
C ASP A 463 -0.32 4.39 -13.18
N GLN A 464 0.40 4.61 -14.27
CA GLN A 464 0.63 3.62 -15.31
C GLN A 464 1.45 2.40 -14.85
N TYR A 465 2.20 2.53 -13.75
CA TYR A 465 3.00 1.45 -13.17
C TYR A 465 2.25 0.69 -12.07
N ASN A 466 0.99 1.03 -11.82
CA ASN A 466 0.15 0.48 -10.75
C ASN A 466 0.53 0.93 -9.35
N GLY A 467 1.05 2.16 -9.22
CA GLY A 467 1.40 2.75 -7.93
C GLY A 467 0.94 4.20 -7.81
N HIS A 468 1.23 4.81 -6.67
CA HIS A 468 1.15 6.26 -6.52
C HIS A 468 2.10 6.74 -5.42
N THR A 469 2.09 8.04 -5.14
CA THR A 469 2.87 8.65 -4.06
C THR A 469 1.97 9.32 -3.04
N ASP A 470 2.26 9.08 -1.75
CA ASP A 470 1.75 9.88 -0.65
C ASP A 470 2.88 10.38 0.26
N SER A 471 2.56 11.33 1.15
CA SER A 471 3.54 11.99 2.01
C SER A 471 4.16 11.10 3.09
N THR A 472 3.48 10.01 3.45
CA THR A 472 3.88 9.09 4.52
C THR A 472 4.72 7.95 3.96
N ARG A 473 4.31 7.37 2.83
CA ARG A 473 4.89 6.14 2.29
C ARG A 473 5.83 6.37 1.12
N GLY A 474 5.84 7.58 0.55
CA GLY A 474 6.51 7.84 -0.71
C GLY A 474 5.82 7.07 -1.85
N TYR A 475 6.56 6.81 -2.92
CA TYR A 475 6.04 6.02 -4.04
C TYR A 475 5.92 4.55 -3.64
N HIS A 476 4.81 3.92 -3.99
CA HIS A 476 4.57 2.51 -3.74
C HIS A 476 3.55 1.92 -4.72
N TYR A 477 3.68 0.62 -4.97
CA TYR A 477 2.75 -0.16 -5.80
C TYR A 477 1.56 -0.64 -4.97
N HIS A 478 0.46 -0.93 -5.64
CA HIS A 478 -0.69 -1.63 -5.06
C HIS A 478 -1.05 -2.88 -5.85
N ILE A 479 -1.39 -3.95 -5.14
CA ILE A 479 -2.13 -5.06 -5.72
C ILE A 479 -3.56 -4.58 -6.03
N THR A 480 -4.08 -4.81 -7.23
CA THR A 480 -5.38 -4.28 -7.65
C THR A 480 -6.45 -5.34 -7.80
N ILE A 481 -7.60 -5.08 -7.17
CA ILE A 481 -8.82 -5.90 -7.26
C ILE A 481 -10.03 -5.00 -7.50
N VAL A 482 -11.11 -5.56 -8.03
CA VAL A 482 -12.43 -4.92 -8.11
C VAL A 482 -13.48 -5.81 -7.48
N GLN A 483 -14.57 -5.21 -7.01
CA GLN A 483 -15.68 -5.94 -6.43
C GLN A 483 -16.73 -6.25 -7.51
N GLU A 484 -16.98 -7.53 -7.74
CA GLU A 484 -17.97 -8.03 -8.69
C GLU A 484 -18.84 -9.10 -8.02
N ASN A 485 -20.17 -8.94 -8.06
CA ASN A 485 -21.14 -9.90 -7.49
C ASN A 485 -20.80 -10.36 -6.06
N ASP A 486 -20.44 -9.41 -5.18
CA ASP A 486 -20.02 -9.64 -3.78
C ASP A 486 -18.68 -10.41 -3.60
N ALA A 487 -17.94 -10.68 -4.68
CA ALA A 487 -16.59 -11.23 -4.65
C ALA A 487 -15.55 -10.20 -5.09
N TYR A 488 -14.29 -10.41 -4.71
CA TYR A 488 -13.16 -9.65 -5.24
C TYR A 488 -12.50 -10.41 -6.37
N VAL A 489 -12.34 -9.76 -7.52
CA VAL A 489 -11.65 -10.32 -8.68
C VAL A 489 -10.40 -9.48 -9.00
N PRO A 490 -9.32 -10.10 -9.50
CA PRO A 490 -8.12 -9.38 -9.91
C PRO A 490 -8.42 -8.32 -10.98
N ALA A 491 -7.80 -7.14 -10.86
CA ALA A 491 -7.92 -6.07 -11.84
C ALA A 491 -6.55 -5.77 -12.45
N PHE A 492 -6.47 -5.72 -13.79
CA PHE A 492 -5.23 -5.44 -14.51
C PHE A 492 -4.63 -4.08 -14.06
N PRO A 493 -3.31 -3.96 -13.86
CA PRO A 493 -2.23 -4.92 -14.14
C PRO A 493 -1.87 -5.82 -12.95
N TYR A 494 -2.80 -5.96 -12.00
CA TYR A 494 -2.78 -6.90 -10.87
C TYR A 494 -1.82 -6.58 -9.75
N ILE A 495 -0.52 -6.38 -10.02
CA ILE A 495 0.49 -6.08 -8.99
C ILE A 495 1.37 -4.92 -9.43
N ILE A 496 2.12 -5.10 -10.53
CA ILE A 496 2.99 -4.08 -11.14
C ILE A 496 2.51 -3.88 -12.57
N GLY A 497 2.50 -2.64 -13.05
CA GLY A 497 2.25 -2.31 -14.46
C GLY A 497 3.21 -3.01 -15.41
N THR A 498 3.08 -2.78 -16.72
CA THR A 498 4.00 -3.44 -17.67
C THR A 498 5.44 -2.96 -17.52
N ARG A 499 5.63 -1.80 -16.87
CA ARG A 499 6.94 -1.18 -16.61
C ARG A 499 7.17 -0.99 -15.11
N PHE A 500 8.44 -0.99 -14.71
CA PHE A 500 8.83 -0.54 -13.37
C PHE A 500 8.79 1.00 -13.28
N ALA A 501 8.33 1.52 -12.14
CA ALA A 501 8.40 2.91 -11.76
C ALA A 501 9.81 3.33 -11.31
N GLY A 502 10.60 2.39 -10.79
CA GLY A 502 11.95 2.62 -10.31
C GLY A 502 13.07 2.10 -11.22
N GLN A 503 14.28 2.57 -10.98
CA GLN A 503 15.49 2.12 -11.66
C GLN A 503 15.90 0.73 -11.15
N LEU A 504 15.95 -0.24 -12.06
CA LEU A 504 16.53 -1.54 -11.76
C LEU A 504 18.05 -1.42 -11.60
N GLN A 505 18.56 -1.97 -10.51
CA GLN A 505 20.00 -2.10 -10.27
C GLN A 505 20.56 -3.31 -11.03
N ASP A 506 21.86 -3.34 -11.33
CA ASP A 506 22.50 -4.44 -12.08
C ASP A 506 22.38 -5.81 -11.38
N ASN A 507 22.20 -5.81 -10.06
CA ASN A 507 21.99 -6.99 -9.21
C ASN A 507 20.51 -7.25 -8.88
N ALA A 508 19.57 -6.56 -9.52
CA ALA A 508 18.15 -6.78 -9.30
C ALA A 508 17.74 -8.20 -9.73
N VAL A 509 16.71 -8.76 -9.08
CA VAL A 509 16.14 -10.07 -9.44
C VAL A 509 15.45 -10.06 -10.81
N ALA A 510 15.10 -8.89 -11.31
CA ALA A 510 14.50 -8.67 -12.61
C ALA A 510 15.46 -7.94 -13.55
N SER A 511 15.13 -7.96 -14.85
CA SER A 511 15.83 -7.17 -15.86
C SER A 511 14.81 -6.50 -16.78
N CYS A 512 15.17 -5.35 -17.37
CA CYS A 512 14.32 -4.70 -18.36
C CYS A 512 14.24 -5.60 -19.61
N SER A 513 13.03 -5.95 -20.01
CA SER A 513 12.79 -6.62 -21.29
C SER A 513 13.05 -5.63 -22.42
N THR A 514 13.97 -5.96 -23.33
CA THR A 514 14.28 -5.10 -24.47
C THR A 514 13.25 -5.33 -25.59
N GLY A 515 12.03 -4.81 -25.41
CA GLY A 515 11.07 -4.53 -26.49
C GLY A 515 10.70 -5.67 -27.46
N ALA A 516 10.97 -6.92 -27.12
CA ALA A 516 10.45 -8.06 -27.86
C ALA A 516 9.25 -8.58 -27.10
N VAL A 517 8.09 -8.54 -27.77
CA VAL A 517 6.90 -9.37 -27.55
C VAL A 517 7.22 -10.52 -26.59
N LEU A 518 6.49 -10.62 -25.46
CA LEU A 518 6.60 -11.71 -24.49
C LEU A 518 6.48 -13.03 -25.25
N GLY A 519 7.62 -13.56 -25.68
CA GLY A 519 7.70 -14.76 -26.48
C GLY A 519 7.51 -15.95 -25.57
N PRO A 520 7.08 -17.10 -26.11
CA PRO A 520 6.87 -18.29 -25.32
C PRO A 520 8.15 -18.64 -24.54
N PRO A 521 8.05 -19.08 -23.28
CA PRO A 521 9.19 -19.63 -22.57
C PRO A 521 9.81 -20.75 -23.43
N PRO A 522 11.13 -20.96 -23.37
CA PRO A 522 11.76 -22.04 -24.12
C PRO A 522 11.10 -23.36 -23.72
N GLY A 523 10.51 -24.06 -24.71
CA GLY A 523 9.63 -25.20 -24.49
C GLY A 523 10.16 -26.22 -23.47
N GLY A 524 9.28 -26.53 -22.51
CA GLY A 524 9.33 -27.74 -21.69
C GLY A 524 8.41 -28.82 -22.25
#